data_AF-A0A1M3BDH1-F1
#
_entry.id   AF-A0A1M3BDH1-F1
#
_cell.length_a   1.000
_cell.length_b   1.000
_cell.length_c   1.000
_cell.angle_alpha   90.00
_cell.angle_beta   90.00
_cell.angle_gamma   90.00
#
_symmetry.space_group_name_H-M   'P 1'
#
loop_
_entity.id
_entity.type
_entity.pdbx_description
1 polymer ?
#
loop_
_entity_poly.entity_id
_entity_poly.type
_entity_poly.pdbx_seq_one_letter_code
_entity_poly.pdbx_strand_id
1 'polypeptide(L)'
;MFLRNKLSYFINWSAKTAGNPFTFVIALIILFIWLLIGLWRGFSAEWLLILDTIATINASLMVFIIQNTQLRENKALHLKIDGLIKATKDVTNELIAIETAEEEKIEKLRSELIDDL
;
A
#
# COMPACT_ATOMS: atom_id res chain seq x y z
N MET A 1 19.59 21.41 7.08
CA MET A 1 18.43 22.25 7.47
C MET A 1 17.75 22.93 6.28
N PHE A 2 18.47 23.54 5.33
CA PHE A 2 17.91 24.21 4.13
C PHE A 2 17.12 23.31 3.15
N LEU A 3 17.48 22.03 2.99
CA LEU A 3 16.73 21.10 2.12
C LEU A 3 15.32 20.79 2.66
N ARG A 4 15.15 20.78 3.98
CA ARG A 4 13.87 20.39 4.61
C ARG A 4 12.77 21.41 4.36
N ASN A 5 13.14 22.69 4.30
CA ASN A 5 12.19 23.78 4.01
C ASN A 5 11.80 23.81 2.53
N LYS A 6 12.75 23.65 1.59
CA LYS A 6 12.41 23.58 0.15
C LYS A 6 11.50 22.38 -0.17
N LEU A 7 11.77 21.24 0.47
CA LEU A 7 10.97 20.04 0.30
C LEU A 7 9.57 20.21 0.90
N SER A 8 9.43 20.80 2.10
CA SER A 8 8.11 21.01 2.70
C SER A 8 7.26 22.04 1.94
N TYR A 9 7.88 23.06 1.33
CA TYR A 9 7.20 23.98 0.41
C TYR A 9 6.75 23.28 -0.87
N PHE A 10 7.59 22.43 -1.47
CA PHE A 10 7.24 21.63 -2.65
C PHE A 10 6.13 20.62 -2.34
N ILE A 11 6.19 19.95 -1.19
CA ILE A 11 5.17 19.00 -0.73
C ILE A 11 3.84 19.70 -0.49
N ASN A 12 3.83 20.86 0.18
CA ASN A 12 2.59 21.62 0.43
C ASN A 12 2.00 22.23 -0.84
N TRP A 13 2.83 22.66 -1.79
CA TRP A 13 2.39 23.12 -3.10
C TRP A 13 1.81 21.98 -3.93
N SER A 14 2.49 20.84 -4.01
CA SER A 14 2.00 19.63 -4.67
C SER A 14 0.71 19.11 -4.03
N ALA A 15 0.58 19.12 -2.70
CA ALA A 15 -0.63 18.68 -1.99
C ALA A 15 -1.84 19.61 -2.23
N LYS A 16 -1.64 20.93 -2.28
CA LYS A 16 -2.70 21.89 -2.63
C LYS A 16 -3.12 21.81 -4.09
N THR A 17 -2.19 21.45 -4.98
CA THR A 17 -2.45 21.36 -6.42
C THR A 17 -3.08 20.00 -6.75
N ALA A 18 -2.66 18.90 -6.12
CA ALA A 18 -3.23 17.56 -6.33
C ALA A 18 -4.73 17.45 -6.00
N GLY A 19 -5.26 18.29 -5.11
CA GLY A 19 -6.69 18.33 -4.76
C GLY A 19 -7.56 19.26 -5.61
N ASN A 20 -6.98 19.98 -6.58
CA ASN A 20 -7.72 20.94 -7.41
C ASN A 20 -8.16 20.28 -8.73
N PRO A 21 -9.46 20.31 -9.11
CA PRO A 21 -9.96 19.83 -10.41
C PRO A 21 -9.15 20.33 -11.61
N PHE A 22 -8.56 21.52 -11.49
CA PHE A 22 -7.71 22.12 -12.52
C PHE A 22 -6.47 21.27 -12.88
N THR A 23 -5.90 20.58 -11.90
CA THR A 23 -4.69 19.76 -12.05
C THR A 23 -4.99 18.45 -12.76
N PHE A 24 -6.19 17.91 -12.53
CA PHE A 24 -6.71 16.77 -13.28
C PHE A 24 -6.94 17.13 -14.75
N VAL A 25 -7.51 18.32 -15.01
CA VAL A 25 -7.70 18.83 -16.38
C VAL A 25 -6.36 19.06 -17.09
N ILE A 26 -5.36 19.63 -16.41
CA ILE A 26 -4.02 19.80 -16.98
C ILE A 26 -3.37 18.44 -17.27
N ALA A 27 -3.48 17.46 -16.36
CA ALA A 27 -2.98 16.11 -16.57
C ALA A 27 -3.65 15.44 -17.78
N LEU A 28 -4.97 15.60 -17.94
CA LEU A 28 -5.71 15.12 -19.11
C LEU A 28 -5.22 15.78 -20.40
N ILE A 29 -4.99 17.09 -20.40
CA ILE A 29 -4.47 17.81 -21.58
C ILE A 29 -3.08 17.29 -21.95
N ILE A 30 -2.20 17.06 -20.97
CA ILE A 30 -0.86 16.51 -21.20
C ILE A 30 -0.95 15.10 -21.81
N LEU A 31 -1.83 14.24 -21.28
CA LEU A 31 -2.08 12.92 -21.85
C LEU A 31 -2.63 13.00 -23.29
N PHE A 32 -3.52 13.96 -23.56
CA PHE A 32 -4.10 14.17 -24.89
C PHE A 32 -3.06 14.64 -25.91
N ILE A 33 -2.21 15.59 -25.52
CA ILE A 33 -1.09 16.07 -26.36
C ILE A 33 -0.13 14.91 -26.66
N TRP A 34 0.20 14.11 -25.66
CA TRP A 34 1.06 12.94 -25.83
C TRP A 34 0.46 11.92 -26.81
N LEU A 35 -0.85 11.66 -26.72
CA LEU A 35 -1.59 10.77 -27.63
C LEU A 35 -1.62 11.31 -29.06
N LEU A 36 -1.81 12.62 -29.24
CA LEU A 36 -1.75 13.27 -30.55
C LEU A 36 -0.37 13.17 -31.19
N ILE A 37 0.71 13.28 -30.41
CA ILE A 37 2.08 13.07 -30.91
C ILE A 37 2.27 11.61 -31.34
N GLY A 38 1.72 10.65 -30.59
CA GLY A 38 1.71 9.22 -30.94
C GLY A 38 0.98 8.92 -32.25
N LEU A 39 -0.19 9.55 -32.46
CA LEU A 39 -0.96 9.49 -33.72
C LEU A 39 -0.14 9.97 -34.92
N TRP A 40 0.63 11.04 -34.75
CA TRP A 40 1.44 11.60 -35.83
C TRP A 40 2.67 10.74 -36.18
N ARG A 41 3.21 10.02 -35.19
CA ARG A 41 4.35 9.10 -35.36
C ARG A 41 3.95 7.66 -35.66
N GLY A 42 2.66 7.37 -35.85
CA GLY A 42 2.15 6.06 -36.27
C GLY A 42 2.20 4.97 -35.20
N PHE A 43 2.18 5.32 -33.91
CA PHE A 43 2.24 4.38 -32.77
C PHE A 43 3.39 3.35 -32.90
N SER A 44 4.63 3.81 -33.07
CA SER A 44 5.77 2.90 -33.14
C SER A 44 5.96 2.11 -31.83
N ALA A 45 6.64 0.96 -31.91
CA ALA A 45 6.91 0.11 -30.75
C ALA A 45 7.61 0.86 -29.58
N GLU A 46 8.49 1.81 -29.88
CA GLU A 46 9.16 2.65 -28.90
C GLU A 46 8.20 3.59 -28.16
N TRP A 47 7.15 4.08 -28.83
CA TRP A 47 6.14 4.95 -28.22
C TRP A 47 5.29 4.20 -27.20
N LEU A 48 4.89 2.98 -27.53
CA LEU A 48 4.10 2.14 -26.63
C LEU A 48 4.94 1.65 -25.44
N LEU A 49 6.22 1.31 -25.67
CA LEU A 49 7.14 0.84 -24.63
C LEU A 49 7.29 1.85 -23.49
N ILE A 50 7.30 3.16 -23.79
CA ILE A 50 7.40 4.21 -22.77
C ILE A 50 6.17 4.19 -21.84
N LEU A 51 4.96 4.06 -22.36
CA LEU A 51 3.75 4.00 -21.53
C LEU A 51 3.73 2.75 -20.65
N ASP A 52 4.05 1.61 -21.24
CA ASP A 52 4.06 0.34 -20.53
C ASP A 52 5.07 0.34 -19.37
N THR A 53 6.26 0.91 -19.61
CA THR A 53 7.29 1.07 -18.58
C THR A 53 6.82 1.99 -17.46
N ILE A 54 6.21 3.14 -17.79
CA ILE A 54 5.68 4.08 -16.79
C ILE A 54 4.53 3.46 -15.98
N ALA A 55 3.61 2.76 -16.65
CA ALA A 55 2.49 2.09 -16.01
C ALA A 55 2.98 1.01 -15.04
N THR A 56 4.00 0.24 -15.43
CA THR A 56 4.61 -0.80 -14.59
C THR A 56 5.30 -0.22 -13.35
N ILE A 57 6.02 0.90 -13.49
CA ILE A 57 6.62 1.61 -12.35
C ILE A 57 5.52 2.10 -11.40
N ASN A 58 4.47 2.74 -11.91
CA ASN A 58 3.35 3.23 -11.10
C ASN A 58 2.61 2.09 -10.40
N ALA A 59 2.37 0.97 -11.08
CA ALA A 59 1.75 -0.22 -10.50
C ALA A 59 2.62 -0.81 -9.38
N SER A 60 3.93 -0.93 -9.60
CA SER A 60 4.88 -1.42 -8.59
C SER A 60 4.89 -0.51 -7.36
N LEU A 61 4.87 0.81 -7.58
CA LEU A 61 4.77 1.80 -6.52
C LEU A 61 3.44 1.69 -5.76
N MET A 62 2.32 1.52 -6.48
CA MET A 62 1.00 1.33 -5.88
C MET A 62 0.97 0.07 -5.00
N VAL A 63 1.51 -1.05 -5.48
CA VAL A 63 1.63 -2.28 -4.71
C VAL A 63 2.46 -2.05 -3.44
N PHE A 64 3.60 -1.35 -3.53
CA PHE A 64 4.42 -1.01 -2.37
C PHE A 64 3.67 -0.12 -1.35
N ILE A 65 2.96 0.90 -1.82
CA ILE A 65 2.16 1.79 -0.95
C ILE A 65 1.06 1.00 -0.25
N ILE A 66 0.32 0.18 -1.00
CA ILE A 66 -0.73 -0.69 -0.45
C ILE A 66 -0.12 -1.62 0.58
N GLN A 67 0.96 -2.34 0.25
CA GLN A 67 1.64 -3.24 1.19
C GLN A 67 2.07 -2.54 2.48
N ASN A 68 2.59 -1.31 2.41
CA ASN A 68 3.00 -0.55 3.61
C ASN A 68 1.79 -0.14 4.48
N THR A 69 0.68 0.27 3.86
CA THR A 69 -0.56 0.58 4.59
C THR A 69 -1.15 -0.68 5.21
N GLN A 70 -1.27 -1.76 4.43
CA GLN A 70 -1.78 -3.05 4.86
C GLN A 70 -0.93 -3.65 5.99
N LEU A 71 0.40 -3.50 5.96
CA LEU A 71 1.29 -3.96 7.03
C LEU A 71 0.99 -3.26 8.36
N ARG A 72 0.72 -1.95 8.33
CA ARG A 72 0.37 -1.18 9.53
C ARG A 72 -1.00 -1.57 10.05
N GLU A 73 -1.96 -1.74 9.15
CA GLU A 73 -3.33 -2.12 9.49
C GLU A 73 -3.38 -3.54 10.08
N ASN A 74 -2.69 -4.50 9.49
CA ASN A 74 -2.56 -5.85 10.03
C ASN A 74 -1.99 -5.85 11.46
N LYS A 75 -0.91 -5.09 11.72
CA LYS A 75 -0.35 -4.97 13.08
C LYS A 75 -1.35 -4.39 14.08
N ALA A 76 -2.10 -3.37 13.66
CA ALA A 76 -3.14 -2.78 14.52
C ALA A 76 -4.30 -3.76 14.76
N LEU A 77 -4.64 -4.58 13.77
CA LEU A 77 -5.67 -5.62 13.87
C LEU A 77 -5.23 -6.73 14.83
N HIS A 78 -4.00 -7.25 14.72
CA HIS A 78 -3.44 -8.21 15.67
C HIS A 78 -3.51 -7.67 17.11
N LEU A 79 -3.00 -6.47 17.37
CA LEU A 79 -3.05 -5.85 18.70
C LEU A 79 -4.48 -5.68 19.26
N LYS A 80 -5.46 -5.40 18.40
CA LYS A 80 -6.87 -5.31 18.82
C LYS A 80 -7.42 -6.68 19.19
N ILE A 81 -7.12 -7.71 18.41
CA ILE A 81 -7.50 -9.10 18.69
C ILE A 81 -6.84 -9.56 19.98
N ASP A 82 -5.55 -9.32 20.18
CA ASP A 82 -4.82 -9.65 21.41
C ASP A 82 -5.48 -9.00 22.64
N GLY A 83 -5.92 -7.74 22.50
CA GLY A 83 -6.67 -7.03 23.54
C GLY A 83 -8.03 -7.66 23.86
N LEU A 84 -8.76 -8.13 22.84
CA LEU A 84 -10.04 -8.83 23.01
C LEU A 84 -9.86 -10.23 23.63
N ILE A 85 -8.86 -10.98 23.16
CA ILE A 85 -8.51 -12.30 23.70
C ILE A 85 -8.10 -12.17 25.16
N LYS A 86 -7.25 -11.18 25.50
CA LYS A 86 -6.84 -10.91 26.89
C LYS A 86 -8.00 -10.50 27.80
N ALA A 87 -9.05 -9.88 27.26
CA ALA A 87 -10.26 -9.56 28.02
C ALA A 87 -11.14 -10.79 28.30
N THR A 88 -10.89 -11.91 27.61
CA THR A 88 -11.58 -13.19 27.79
C THR A 88 -10.87 -14.00 28.89
N LYS A 89 -11.63 -14.51 29.88
CA LYS A 89 -11.08 -15.06 31.13
C LYS A 89 -10.32 -16.39 31.01
N ASP A 90 -10.45 -17.12 29.90
CA ASP A 90 -9.98 -18.50 29.75
C ASP A 90 -8.91 -18.70 28.65
N VAL A 91 -8.26 -17.63 28.19
CA VAL A 91 -7.24 -17.75 27.13
C VAL A 91 -5.81 -17.63 27.66
N THR A 92 -4.96 -18.58 27.26
CA THR A 92 -3.54 -18.61 27.64
C THR A 92 -2.74 -17.53 26.92
N ASN A 93 -1.70 -17.00 27.57
CA ASN A 93 -0.79 -16.02 26.95
C ASN A 93 -0.09 -16.56 25.69
N GLU A 94 0.06 -17.88 25.58
CA GLU A 94 0.62 -18.51 24.37
C GLU A 94 -0.31 -18.39 23.17
N LEU A 95 -1.63 -18.39 23.39
CA LEU A 95 -2.61 -18.16 22.32
C LEU A 95 -2.61 -16.69 21.84
N ILE A 96 -2.31 -15.75 22.74
CA ILE A 96 -2.28 -14.31 22.44
C ILE A 96 -1.10 -13.95 21.54
N ALA A 97 0.04 -14.64 21.65
CA ALA A 97 1.25 -14.37 20.87
C ALA A 97 1.50 -15.41 19.77
N ILE A 98 0.45 -16.09 19.32
CA ILE A 98 0.53 -17.25 18.42
C ILE A 98 1.11 -16.89 17.05
N GLU A 99 1.00 -15.63 16.61
CA GLU A 99 1.58 -15.11 15.36
C GLU A 99 3.12 -15.09 15.35
N THR A 100 3.74 -15.23 16.53
CA THR A 100 5.21 -15.31 16.67
C THR A 100 5.71 -16.73 16.98
N ALA A 101 4.79 -17.69 17.14
CA ALA A 101 5.13 -19.07 17.45
C ALA A 101 5.62 -19.84 16.21
N GLU A 102 6.42 -20.88 16.45
CA GLU A 102 6.82 -21.83 15.40
C GLU A 102 5.61 -22.63 14.91
N GLU A 103 5.62 -23.00 13.63
CA GLU A 103 4.48 -23.63 12.96
C GLU A 103 4.07 -24.97 13.62
N GLU A 104 5.03 -25.76 14.10
CA GLU A 104 4.77 -26.98 14.88
C GLU A 104 4.00 -26.68 16.18
N LYS A 105 4.32 -25.57 16.84
CA LYS A 105 3.65 -25.14 18.07
C LYS A 105 2.24 -24.61 17.80
N ILE A 106 2.04 -23.92 16.68
CA ILE A 106 0.71 -23.49 16.23
C ILE A 106 -0.20 -24.70 16.00
N GLU A 107 0.28 -25.72 15.28
CA GLU A 107 -0.51 -26.92 14.99
C GLU A 107 -0.85 -27.71 16.26
N LYS A 108 0.08 -27.79 17.21
CA LYS A 108 -0.17 -28.42 18.53
C LYS A 108 -1.25 -27.68 19.33
N LEU A 109 -1.17 -26.36 19.43
CA LEU A 109 -2.20 -25.55 20.12
C LEU A 109 -3.56 -25.67 19.42
N ARG A 110 -3.56 -25.74 18.10
CA ARG A 110 -4.78 -25.95 17.31
C ARG A 110 -5.40 -27.31 17.61
N SER A 111 -4.61 -28.38 17.71
CA SER A 111 -5.14 -29.71 18.06
C SER A 111 -5.74 -29.74 19.47
N GLU A 112 -5.07 -29.15 20.46
CA GLU A 112 -5.56 -29.08 21.84
C GLU A 112 -6.90 -28.31 21.93
N LEU A 113 -7.06 -27.22 21.19
CA LEU A 113 -8.30 -26.44 21.11
C LEU A 113 -9.47 -27.18 20.45
N ILE A 114 -9.20 -28.00 19.45
CA ILE A 114 -10.24 -28.76 18.73
C ILE A 114 -10.70 -29.96 19.57
N ASP A 115 -9.79 -30.58 20.33
CA ASP A 115 -10.11 -31.72 21.18
C ASP A 115 -10.93 -31.35 22.44
N ASP A 116 -10.85 -30.09 22.89
CA ASP A 116 -11.62 -29.54 24.03
C ASP A 116 -13.06 -29.09 23.66
N LEU A 117 -13.47 -29.18 22.38
CA LEU A 117 -14.72 -28.66 21.81
C LEU A 117 -15.77 -29.75 21.52
#